data_AF-X1NDS5-F1
#
_entry.id   AF-X1NDS5-F1
#
_cell.length_a   1.000
_cell.length_b   1.000
_cell.length_c   1.000
_cell.angle_alpha   90.00
_cell.angle_beta   90.00
_cell.angle_gamma   90.00
#
_symmetry.space_group_name_H-M   'P 1'
#
loop_
_entity.id
_entity.type
_entity.pdbx_description
1 polymer ?
#
loop_
_entity_poly.entity_id
_entity_poly.type
_entity_poly.pdbx_seq_one_letter_code
_entity_poly.pdbx_strand_id
1 'polypeptide(L)'
;MNIEGITEWAKIKGINLLGTGDFTHYQWLAELKAQLKEISYGLYECNGTHFFLTGEVSSIYSQGGKVRKIHTIIFAPSIQIVEGINKELSKIGNLDADGRPILGLPAKDLVGIVLGISKDCFIVPAHIWTPWFSLFGANSGFDDIEECFGEYTKNIHALETGLSSDPLMNWTLSNWIGLLSSLILMPTPRD
;
A
#
# COMPACT_ATOMS: atom_id res chain seq x y z
N MET A 1 -2.26 2.86 -18.77
CA MET A 1 -1.00 3.19 -18.09
C MET A 1 -0.05 2.03 -18.38
N ASN A 2 1.20 2.28 -18.79
CA ASN A 2 2.21 1.25 -19.07
C ASN A 2 3.58 1.71 -18.52
N ILE A 3 4.52 0.77 -18.32
CA ILE A 3 5.81 1.06 -17.67
C ILE A 3 6.63 2.07 -18.48
N GLU A 4 6.60 1.99 -19.80
CA GLU A 4 7.29 2.93 -20.67
C GLU A 4 6.76 4.36 -20.50
N GLY A 5 5.44 4.53 -20.54
CA GLY A 5 4.78 5.81 -20.33
C GLY A 5 4.97 6.35 -18.92
N ILE A 6 4.85 5.52 -17.87
CA ILE A 6 5.14 5.93 -16.48
C ILE A 6 6.58 6.44 -16.39
N THR A 7 7.52 5.74 -17.01
CA THR A 7 8.94 6.10 -17.01
C THR A 7 9.21 7.43 -17.70
N GLU A 8 8.57 7.68 -18.86
CA GLU A 8 8.68 8.95 -19.57
C GLU A 8 8.14 10.12 -18.74
N TRP A 9 6.92 9.99 -18.21
CA TRP A 9 6.29 11.03 -17.40
C TRP A 9 7.01 11.27 -16.08
N ALA A 10 7.57 10.23 -15.46
CA ALA A 10 8.41 10.38 -14.27
C ALA A 10 9.60 11.29 -14.53
N LYS A 11 10.29 11.13 -15.66
CA LYS A 11 11.42 11.99 -16.04
C LYS A 11 10.98 13.43 -16.26
N ILE A 12 9.85 13.64 -16.94
CA ILE A 12 9.28 14.98 -17.16
C ILE A 12 8.94 15.65 -15.82
N LYS A 13 8.36 14.89 -14.88
CA LYS A 13 7.97 15.40 -13.55
C LYS A 13 9.16 15.55 -12.59
N GLY A 14 10.33 14.99 -12.92
CA GLY A 14 11.51 15.00 -12.07
C GLY A 14 11.46 13.98 -10.93
N ILE A 15 10.73 12.88 -11.11
CA ILE A 15 10.62 11.78 -10.14
C ILE A 15 11.60 10.67 -10.51
N ASN A 16 12.54 10.37 -9.61
CA ASN A 16 13.58 9.36 -9.86
C ASN A 16 13.22 7.95 -9.35
N LEU A 17 12.21 7.84 -8.49
CA LEU A 17 11.79 6.61 -7.84
C LEU A 17 10.27 6.56 -7.69
N LEU A 18 9.63 5.48 -8.12
CA LEU A 18 8.18 5.28 -8.06
C LEU A 18 7.82 3.93 -7.45
N GLY A 19 6.58 3.79 -6.98
CA GLY A 19 5.95 2.47 -6.83
C GLY A 19 5.33 2.04 -8.16
N THR A 20 5.35 0.74 -8.48
CA THR A 20 4.72 0.23 -9.71
C THR A 20 3.20 0.35 -9.70
N GLY A 21 2.58 0.26 -8.52
CA GLY A 21 1.15 0.03 -8.38
C GLY A 21 0.71 -1.35 -8.87
N ASP A 22 -0.47 -1.76 -8.44
CA ASP A 22 -1.31 -2.82 -9.01
C ASP A 22 -0.64 -4.17 -9.31
N PHE A 23 0.43 -4.52 -8.60
CA PHE A 23 1.19 -5.76 -8.82
C PHE A 23 0.37 -7.06 -8.64
N THR A 24 -0.86 -6.94 -8.15
CA THR A 24 -1.85 -7.99 -7.93
C THR A 24 -2.54 -8.42 -9.23
N HIS A 25 -2.63 -7.51 -10.21
CA HIS A 25 -3.30 -7.79 -11.47
C HIS A 25 -2.37 -8.54 -12.44
N TYR A 26 -2.82 -9.69 -12.95
CA TYR A 26 -1.96 -10.61 -13.70
C TYR A 26 -1.35 -10.01 -14.97
N GLN A 27 -2.11 -9.20 -15.72
CA GLN A 27 -1.60 -8.54 -16.93
C GLN A 27 -0.55 -7.50 -16.59
N TRP A 28 -0.75 -6.78 -15.49
CA TRP A 28 0.21 -5.77 -15.05
C TRP A 28 1.49 -6.42 -14.57
N LEU A 29 1.38 -7.47 -13.75
CA LEU A 29 2.53 -8.26 -13.31
C LEU A 29 3.33 -8.85 -14.48
N ALA A 30 2.66 -9.28 -15.56
CA ALA A 30 3.34 -9.75 -16.76
C ALA A 30 4.17 -8.63 -17.42
N GLU A 31 3.64 -7.41 -17.48
CA GLU A 31 4.37 -6.25 -17.98
C GLU A 31 5.54 -5.87 -17.08
N LEU A 32 5.35 -5.85 -15.75
CA LEU A 32 6.41 -5.61 -14.77
C LEU A 32 7.58 -6.56 -14.98
N LYS A 33 7.31 -7.86 -15.13
CA LYS A 33 8.32 -8.89 -15.39
C LYS A 33 9.05 -8.72 -16.72
N ALA A 34 8.36 -8.20 -17.73
CA ALA A 34 8.94 -8.02 -19.06
C ALA A 34 9.83 -6.77 -19.14
N GLN A 35 9.47 -5.71 -18.42
CA GLN A 35 10.05 -4.37 -18.60
C GLN A 35 11.01 -3.97 -17.49
N LEU A 36 10.82 -4.47 -16.26
CA LEU A 36 11.64 -4.08 -15.12
C LEU A 36 12.84 -5.02 -14.95
N LYS A 37 14.01 -4.41 -14.78
CA LYS A 37 15.24 -5.11 -14.41
C LYS A 37 15.52 -4.87 -12.94
N GLU A 38 15.71 -5.94 -12.17
CA GLU A 38 16.21 -5.83 -10.80
C GLU A 38 17.66 -5.36 -10.81
N ILE A 39 17.96 -4.27 -10.09
CA ILE A 39 19.31 -3.72 -9.98
C ILE A 39 19.92 -3.94 -8.59
N SER A 40 19.07 -4.04 -7.57
CA SER A 40 19.40 -4.52 -6.23
C SER A 40 18.13 -5.07 -5.57
N TYR A 41 18.28 -5.80 -4.47
CA TYR A 41 17.14 -6.39 -3.78
C TYR A 41 16.12 -5.31 -3.39
N GLY A 42 14.89 -5.45 -3.89
CA GLY A 42 13.82 -4.47 -3.70
C GLY A 42 13.83 -3.28 -4.66
N LEU A 43 14.86 -3.10 -5.49
CA LEU A 43 14.98 -1.96 -6.40
C LEU A 43 15.05 -2.42 -7.85
N TYR A 44 14.12 -1.92 -8.64
CA TYR A 44 13.99 -2.18 -10.05
C TYR A 44 14.27 -0.94 -10.88
N GLU A 45 14.60 -1.12 -12.15
CA GLU A 45 14.87 -0.03 -13.08
C GLU A 45 14.19 -0.28 -14.43
N CYS A 46 13.67 0.80 -15.03
CA CYS A 46 13.35 0.88 -16.44
C CYS A 46 13.88 2.21 -17.01
N ASN A 47 14.73 2.15 -18.04
CA ASN A 47 15.31 3.31 -18.73
C ASN A 47 15.86 4.40 -17.77
N GLY A 48 16.56 4.03 -16.69
CA GLY A 48 17.13 4.97 -15.72
C GLY A 48 16.15 5.56 -14.69
N THR A 49 14.89 5.13 -14.68
CA THR A 49 13.92 5.42 -13.61
C THR A 49 13.81 4.22 -12.69
N HIS A 50 13.81 4.46 -11.38
CA HIS A 50 13.78 3.40 -10.37
C HIS A 50 12.36 3.09 -9.90
N PHE A 51 12.14 1.85 -9.48
CA PHE A 51 10.84 1.34 -9.04
C PHE A 51 10.95 0.44 -7.80
N PHE A 52 10.00 0.60 -6.88
CA PHE A 52 9.59 -0.43 -5.92
C PHE A 52 8.38 -1.17 -6.46
N LEU A 53 8.30 -2.49 -6.23
CA LEU A 53 7.08 -3.23 -6.54
C LEU A 53 6.03 -2.93 -5.47
N THR A 54 4.94 -2.30 -5.87
CA THR A 54 3.85 -1.95 -4.95
C THR A 54 2.51 -2.39 -5.48
N GLY A 55 1.56 -2.61 -4.57
CA GLY A 55 0.14 -2.74 -4.89
C GLY A 55 -0.74 -2.34 -3.72
N GLU A 56 -1.95 -1.91 -4.03
CA GLU A 56 -2.96 -1.54 -3.03
C GLU A 56 -4.02 -2.65 -2.97
N VAL A 57 -4.46 -3.04 -1.78
CA VAL A 57 -5.57 -3.98 -1.56
C VAL A 57 -6.66 -3.28 -0.77
N SER A 58 -7.91 -3.44 -1.21
CA SER A 58 -9.09 -2.91 -0.51
C SER A 58 -9.72 -4.01 0.35
N SER A 59 -9.58 -3.89 1.67
CA SER A 59 -10.17 -4.81 2.64
C SER A 59 -11.56 -4.30 3.04
N ILE A 60 -12.62 -5.08 2.76
CA ILE A 60 -14.00 -4.76 3.15
C ILE A 60 -14.57 -5.89 4.03
N TYR A 61 -14.88 -5.57 5.28
CA TYR A 61 -15.28 -6.58 6.27
C TYR A 61 -16.10 -5.96 7.41
N SER A 62 -16.79 -6.78 8.19
CA SER A 62 -17.54 -6.33 9.37
C SER A 62 -16.71 -6.49 10.64
N GLN A 63 -16.58 -5.42 11.44
CA GLN A 63 -15.91 -5.44 12.75
C GLN A 63 -16.53 -4.38 13.66
N GLY A 64 -16.70 -4.70 14.95
CA GLY A 64 -17.23 -3.75 15.93
C GLY A 64 -18.65 -3.26 15.61
N GLY A 65 -19.46 -4.09 14.95
CA GLY A 65 -20.82 -3.72 14.52
C GLY A 65 -20.88 -2.76 13.32
N LYS A 66 -19.76 -2.47 12.67
CA LYS A 66 -19.67 -1.58 11.49
C LYS A 66 -19.04 -2.31 10.30
N VAL A 67 -19.41 -1.90 9.09
CA VAL A 67 -18.66 -2.30 7.89
C VAL A 67 -17.44 -1.40 7.77
N ARG A 68 -16.25 -2.01 7.86
CA ARG A 68 -14.95 -1.36 7.71
C ARG A 68 -14.50 -1.48 6.26
N LYS A 69 -13.87 -0.43 5.76
CA LYS A 69 -13.28 -0.39 4.41
C LYS A 69 -11.92 0.26 4.55
N ILE A 70 -10.86 -0.51 4.30
CA ILE A 70 -9.48 -0.09 4.57
C ILE A 70 -8.62 -0.42 3.36
N HIS A 71 -7.93 0.59 2.84
CA HIS A 71 -6.92 0.39 1.83
C HIS A 71 -5.54 0.23 2.45
N THR A 72 -4.75 -0.69 1.91
CA THR A 72 -3.42 -1.00 2.41
C THR A 72 -2.48 -1.19 1.23
N ILE A 73 -1.39 -0.43 1.23
CA ILE A 73 -0.31 -0.51 0.25
C ILE A 73 0.70 -1.51 0.76
N ILE A 74 1.10 -2.40 -0.13
CA ILE A 74 2.10 -3.44 0.10
C ILE A 74 3.29 -3.15 -0.81
N PHE A 75 4.47 -3.10 -0.21
CA PHE A 75 5.75 -3.06 -0.91
C PHE A 75 6.37 -4.45 -0.82
N ALA A 76 6.67 -5.05 -1.97
CA ALA A 76 7.33 -6.35 -2.03
C ALA A 76 8.74 -6.20 -2.62
N PRO A 77 9.76 -6.85 -2.05
CA PRO A 77 11.13 -6.65 -2.51
C PRO A 77 11.49 -7.50 -3.74
N SER A 78 10.67 -8.49 -4.12
CA SER A 78 10.92 -9.26 -5.33
C SER A 78 9.65 -9.76 -6.03
N ILE A 79 9.76 -10.00 -7.34
CA ILE A 79 8.69 -10.59 -8.15
C ILE A 79 8.23 -11.94 -7.59
N GLN A 80 9.15 -12.76 -7.06
CA GLN A 80 8.79 -14.06 -6.48
C GLN A 80 7.93 -13.89 -5.22
N ILE A 81 8.19 -12.86 -4.42
CA ILE A 81 7.36 -12.54 -3.25
C ILE A 81 5.99 -12.02 -3.72
N VAL A 82 5.94 -11.17 -4.75
CA VAL A 82 4.67 -10.73 -5.36
C VAL A 82 3.84 -11.92 -5.84
N GLU A 83 4.44 -12.88 -6.52
CA GLU A 83 3.75 -14.10 -6.96
C GLU A 83 3.22 -14.92 -5.78
N GLY A 84 3.98 -15.02 -4.69
CA GLY A 84 3.54 -15.65 -3.44
C GLY A 84 2.32 -14.93 -2.84
N ILE A 85 2.35 -13.60 -2.81
CA ILE A 85 1.23 -12.77 -2.32
C ILE A 85 0.00 -12.99 -3.18
N ASN A 86 0.12 -12.87 -4.51
CA ASN A 86 -1.01 -13.05 -5.43
C ASN A 86 -1.59 -14.46 -5.34
N LYS A 87 -0.76 -15.49 -5.15
CA LYS A 87 -1.21 -16.86 -4.95
C LYS A 87 -2.06 -17.03 -3.68
N GLU A 88 -1.70 -16.38 -2.57
CA GLU A 88 -2.50 -16.47 -1.34
C GLU A 88 -3.77 -15.60 -1.44
N LEU A 89 -3.67 -14.39 -1.97
CA LEU A 89 -4.82 -13.48 -2.10
C LEU A 89 -5.88 -13.99 -3.10
N SER A 90 -5.47 -14.68 -4.17
CA SER A 90 -6.40 -15.26 -5.16
C SER A 90 -7.28 -16.38 -4.59
N LYS A 91 -6.92 -16.96 -3.44
CA LYS A 91 -7.79 -17.92 -2.72
C LYS A 91 -8.96 -17.24 -2.03
N ILE A 92 -8.88 -15.91 -1.84
CA ILE A 92 -9.84 -15.12 -1.07
C ILE A 92 -10.80 -14.37 -2.00
N GLY A 93 -10.30 -13.85 -3.12
CA GLY A 93 -11.11 -13.10 -4.07
C GLY A 93 -10.49 -12.99 -5.45
N ASN A 94 -11.19 -12.32 -6.36
CA ASN A 94 -10.77 -12.16 -7.73
C ASN A 94 -9.75 -11.03 -7.88
N LEU A 95 -8.54 -11.35 -8.34
CA LEU A 95 -7.47 -10.37 -8.60
C LEU A 95 -7.45 -9.87 -10.05
N ASP A 96 -8.21 -10.50 -10.95
CA ASP A 96 -8.19 -10.24 -12.38
C ASP A 96 -9.18 -9.14 -12.80
N ALA A 97 -10.07 -8.73 -11.90
CA ALA A 97 -11.12 -7.76 -12.19
C ALA A 97 -10.66 -6.29 -12.10
N ASP A 98 -9.70 -5.99 -11.22
CA ASP A 98 -9.25 -4.63 -10.90
C ASP A 98 -7.78 -4.64 -10.46
N GLY A 99 -7.06 -3.54 -10.72
CA GLY A 99 -5.69 -3.32 -10.25
C GLY A 99 -5.56 -3.35 -8.72
N ARG A 100 -6.58 -2.80 -8.03
CA ARG A 100 -6.76 -2.88 -6.58
C ARG A 100 -7.86 -3.89 -6.27
N PRO A 101 -7.51 -5.15 -5.96
CA PRO A 101 -8.50 -6.16 -5.61
C PRO A 101 -9.27 -5.76 -4.34
N ILE A 102 -10.58 -5.98 -4.37
CA ILE A 102 -11.45 -5.85 -3.21
C ILE A 102 -11.63 -7.22 -2.60
N LEU A 103 -11.14 -7.39 -1.37
CA LEU A 103 -11.12 -8.68 -0.69
C LEU A 103 -11.90 -8.62 0.63
N GLY A 104 -12.66 -9.68 0.87
CA GLY A 104 -13.49 -9.85 2.07
C GLY A 104 -12.71 -10.37 3.28
N LEU A 105 -11.66 -9.67 3.70
CA LEU A 105 -10.84 -10.04 4.87
C LEU A 105 -10.54 -8.84 5.77
N PRO A 106 -10.31 -9.05 7.07
CA PRO A 106 -9.75 -8.05 7.98
C PRO A 106 -8.39 -7.53 7.53
N ALA A 107 -8.12 -6.23 7.72
CA ALA A 107 -6.85 -5.61 7.34
C ALA A 107 -5.65 -6.25 8.07
N LYS A 108 -5.81 -6.62 9.35
CA LYS A 108 -4.79 -7.37 10.10
C LYS A 108 -4.45 -8.73 9.48
N ASP A 109 -5.43 -9.41 8.88
CA ASP A 109 -5.24 -10.75 8.30
C ASP A 109 -4.49 -10.63 6.98
N LEU A 110 -4.74 -9.55 6.21
CA LEU A 110 -3.93 -9.18 5.05
C LEU A 110 -2.45 -9.01 5.45
N VAL A 111 -2.18 -8.26 6.53
CA VAL A 111 -0.81 -8.07 7.04
C VAL A 111 -0.18 -9.41 7.42
N GLY A 112 -0.92 -10.26 8.13
CA GLY A 112 -0.44 -11.60 8.51
C GLY A 112 -0.09 -12.49 7.32
N ILE A 113 -0.91 -12.48 6.26
CA ILE A 113 -0.64 -13.22 5.01
C ILE A 113 0.65 -12.71 4.36
N VAL A 114 0.75 -11.39 4.16
CA VAL A 114 1.91 -10.77 3.48
C VAL A 114 3.20 -11.05 4.25
N LEU A 115 3.21 -10.81 5.57
CA LEU A 115 4.39 -11.04 6.40
C LEU A 115 4.71 -12.53 6.62
N GLY A 116 3.71 -13.40 6.47
CA GLY A 116 3.90 -14.85 6.45
C GLY A 116 4.65 -15.33 5.21
N ILE A 117 4.54 -14.61 4.09
CA ILE A 117 5.27 -14.88 2.84
C ILE A 117 6.68 -14.32 2.92
N SER A 118 6.83 -13.05 3.32
CA SER A 118 8.12 -12.44 3.56
C SER A 118 8.04 -11.35 4.63
N LYS A 119 8.94 -11.42 5.61
CA LYS A 119 9.09 -10.39 6.64
C LYS A 119 9.70 -9.10 6.11
N ASP A 120 10.27 -9.14 4.90
CA ASP A 120 10.90 -7.99 4.24
C ASP A 120 9.87 -7.14 3.48
N CYS A 121 8.60 -7.56 3.44
CA CYS A 121 7.52 -6.73 2.92
C CYS A 121 7.26 -5.53 3.83
N PHE A 122 7.06 -4.36 3.23
CA PHE A 122 6.74 -3.13 3.94
C PHE A 122 5.28 -2.75 3.69
N ILE A 123 4.56 -2.36 4.73
CA ILE A 123 3.11 -2.20 4.69
C ILE A 123 2.73 -0.81 5.19
N VAL A 124 1.89 -0.13 4.42
CA VAL A 124 1.47 1.25 4.67
C VAL A 124 -0.05 1.34 4.51
N PRO A 125 -0.80 1.70 5.57
CA PRO A 125 -2.19 2.10 5.44
C PRO A 125 -2.29 3.32 4.51
N ALA A 126 -3.12 3.20 3.48
CA ALA A 126 -3.24 4.21 2.45
C ALA A 126 -4.11 5.37 2.92
N HIS A 127 -3.78 6.59 2.46
CA HIS A 127 -4.56 7.82 2.59
C HIS A 127 -5.43 7.95 3.85
N ILE A 128 -4.80 7.82 5.02
CA ILE A 128 -5.45 7.55 6.32
C ILE A 128 -6.54 8.55 6.73
N TRP A 129 -6.54 9.76 6.19
CA TRP A 129 -7.48 10.83 6.53
C TRP A 129 -8.62 11.03 5.53
N THR A 130 -8.62 10.32 4.39
CA THR A 130 -9.73 10.48 3.43
C THR A 130 -11.03 9.98 4.08
N PRO A 131 -12.21 10.55 3.79
CA PRO A 131 -13.43 10.16 4.54
C PRO A 131 -13.91 8.71 4.32
N TRP A 132 -13.39 8.03 3.30
CA TRP A 132 -13.82 6.70 2.85
C TRP A 132 -12.60 5.82 2.61
N PHE A 133 -12.74 4.51 2.83
CA PHE A 133 -11.71 3.52 2.49
C PHE A 133 -10.34 3.70 3.18
N SER A 134 -10.32 4.39 4.31
CA SER A 134 -9.09 4.81 5.00
C SER A 134 -9.10 4.41 6.47
N LEU A 135 -7.91 4.42 7.08
CA LEU A 135 -7.72 4.04 8.47
C LEU A 135 -8.53 4.92 9.45
N PHE A 136 -8.48 6.24 9.33
CA PHE A 136 -9.17 7.19 10.23
C PHE A 136 -10.33 7.92 9.53
N GLY A 137 -10.88 7.32 8.48
CA GLY A 137 -11.98 7.91 7.71
C GLY A 137 -13.29 7.97 8.47
N ALA A 138 -13.97 9.10 8.39
CA ALA A 138 -15.20 9.38 9.14
C ALA A 138 -16.37 8.38 8.91
N ASN A 139 -16.40 7.67 7.78
CA ASN A 139 -17.52 6.80 7.42
C ASN A 139 -17.30 5.30 7.71
N SER A 140 -16.07 4.82 7.59
CA SER A 140 -15.74 3.38 7.66
C SER A 140 -14.39 3.05 8.29
N GLY A 141 -13.65 4.07 8.76
CA GLY A 141 -12.36 3.91 9.43
C GLY A 141 -12.53 3.53 10.90
N PHE A 142 -11.44 3.58 11.64
CA PHE A 142 -11.27 3.29 13.06
C PHE A 142 -10.87 4.57 13.81
N ASP A 143 -11.00 4.55 15.13
CA ASP A 143 -10.51 5.63 15.99
C ASP A 143 -9.10 5.29 16.55
N ASP A 144 -8.65 4.05 16.40
CA ASP A 144 -7.43 3.49 16.96
C ASP A 144 -6.81 2.48 15.99
N ILE A 145 -5.48 2.52 15.83
CA ILE A 145 -4.77 1.69 14.84
C ILE A 145 -4.64 0.24 15.32
N GLU A 146 -4.51 0.01 16.63
CA GLU A 146 -4.52 -1.30 17.26
C GLU A 146 -5.87 -1.99 17.12
N GLU A 147 -7.00 -1.27 17.08
CA GLU A 147 -8.29 -1.86 16.71
C GLU A 147 -8.28 -2.42 15.28
N CYS A 148 -7.59 -1.75 14.35
CA CYS A 148 -7.53 -2.16 12.93
C CYS A 148 -6.52 -3.30 12.68
N PHE A 149 -5.30 -3.17 13.18
CA PHE A 149 -4.18 -4.08 12.87
C PHE A 149 -3.83 -5.04 14.00
N GLY A 150 -4.33 -4.83 15.23
CA GLY A 150 -4.11 -5.71 16.37
C GLY A 150 -2.63 -5.95 16.66
N GLU A 151 -2.25 -7.22 16.77
CA GLU A 151 -0.86 -7.64 17.03
C GLU A 151 0.14 -7.25 15.93
N TYR A 152 -0.35 -6.93 14.73
CA TYR A 152 0.46 -6.49 13.60
C TYR A 152 0.66 -4.97 13.55
N THR A 153 0.08 -4.18 14.46
CA THR A 153 0.34 -2.73 14.53
C THR A 153 1.84 -2.42 14.64
N LYS A 154 2.60 -3.25 15.35
CA LYS A 154 4.07 -3.13 15.47
C LYS A 154 4.84 -3.24 14.14
N ASN A 155 4.19 -3.76 13.09
CA ASN A 155 4.76 -3.92 11.76
C ASN A 155 4.38 -2.76 10.81
N ILE A 156 3.53 -1.85 11.27
CA ILE A 156 3.19 -0.63 10.52
C ILE A 156 4.16 0.46 10.96
N HIS A 157 5.01 0.90 10.03
CA HIS A 157 6.10 1.86 10.32
C HIS A 157 5.91 3.21 9.63
N ALA A 158 4.99 3.29 8.67
CA ALA A 158 4.63 4.52 7.98
C ALA A 158 3.12 4.54 7.72
N LEU A 159 2.59 5.75 7.58
CA LEU A 159 1.21 5.99 7.21
C LEU A 159 1.19 6.99 6.04
N GLU A 160 0.43 6.67 4.99
CA GLU A 160 0.22 7.61 3.89
C GLU A 160 -0.88 8.59 4.30
N THR A 161 -0.57 9.89 4.32
CA THR A 161 -1.52 10.90 4.81
C THR A 161 -2.66 11.18 3.84
N GLY A 162 -2.44 10.87 2.55
CA GLY A 162 -3.38 11.14 1.47
C GLY A 162 -3.59 12.63 1.21
N LEU A 163 -4.52 12.93 0.29
CA LEU A 163 -4.78 14.29 -0.21
C LEU A 163 -5.60 15.16 0.76
N SER A 164 -6.27 14.56 1.75
CA SER A 164 -7.18 15.25 2.68
C SER A 164 -6.49 15.88 3.90
N SER A 165 -5.16 15.82 3.97
CA SER A 165 -4.39 16.46 5.04
C SER A 165 -3.09 17.06 4.50
N ASP A 166 -2.41 17.83 5.33
CA ASP A 166 -1.07 18.35 5.07
C ASP A 166 -0.12 18.06 6.25
N PRO A 167 1.20 18.24 6.09
CA PRO A 167 2.15 17.98 7.16
C PRO A 167 1.86 18.73 8.47
N LEU A 168 1.34 19.96 8.41
CA LEU A 168 1.08 20.77 9.61
C LEU A 168 -0.08 20.20 10.44
N MET A 169 -1.16 19.78 9.77
CA MET A 169 -2.26 19.06 10.41
C MET A 169 -1.75 17.80 11.11
N ASN A 170 -0.93 17.02 10.40
CA ASN A 170 -0.41 15.76 10.90
C ASN A 170 0.51 15.96 12.11
N TRP A 171 1.44 16.92 12.07
CA TRP A 171 2.32 17.21 13.22
C TRP A 171 1.57 17.66 14.47
N THR A 172 0.47 18.39 14.29
CA THR A 172 -0.38 18.81 15.41
C THR A 172 -1.01 17.59 16.09
N LEU A 173 -1.51 16.64 15.29
CA LEU A 173 -2.08 15.38 15.77
C LEU A 173 -1.01 14.42 16.29
N SER A 174 0.22 14.46 15.79
CA SER A 174 1.30 13.59 16.26
C SER A 174 1.64 13.80 17.72
N ASN A 175 1.56 15.06 18.18
CA ASN A 175 1.73 15.41 19.59
C ASN A 175 0.58 14.91 20.48
N TRP A 176 -0.59 14.63 19.89
CA TRP A 176 -1.79 14.18 20.60
C TRP A 176 -1.98 12.66 20.59
N ILE A 177 -1.66 12.00 19.48
CA ILE A 177 -2.01 10.59 19.24
C ILE A 177 -0.90 9.62 19.73
N GLY A 178 0.30 10.10 20.10
CA GLY A 178 1.35 9.29 20.74
C GLY A 178 2.04 8.24 19.84
N LEU A 179 1.26 7.56 18.99
CA LEU A 179 1.66 6.60 17.96
C LEU A 179 2.54 7.22 16.86
N LEU A 180 2.31 8.49 16.56
CA LEU A 180 2.96 9.18 15.44
C LEU A 180 4.37 9.70 15.76
N SER A 181 4.84 9.58 17.00
CA SER A 181 6.19 10.02 17.39
C SER A 181 7.31 9.16 16.77
N SER A 182 6.98 7.94 16.31
CA SER A 182 7.92 7.00 15.67
C SER A 182 7.56 6.61 14.24
N LEU A 183 6.39 7.03 13.74
CA LEU A 183 5.90 6.68 12.40
C LEU A 183 6.30 7.76 11.38
N ILE A 184 6.78 7.32 10.21
CA ILE A 184 7.05 8.23 9.10
C ILE A 184 5.72 8.60 8.45
N LEU A 185 5.33 9.88 8.55
CA LEU A 185 4.21 10.46 7.82
C LEU A 185 4.68 10.84 6.42
N MET A 186 4.17 10.13 5.39
CA MET A 186 4.51 10.41 4.00
C MET A 186 3.43 11.28 3.36
N PRO A 187 3.70 12.58 3.10
CA PRO A 187 2.78 13.43 2.37
C PRO A 187 2.71 13.00 0.91
N THR A 188 1.52 13.05 0.32
CA THR A 188 1.39 12.97 -1.13
C THR A 188 1.94 14.26 -1.76
N PRO A 189 2.71 14.19 -2.86
CA PRO A 189 3.13 15.39 -3.58
C PRO A 189 1.89 16.15 -4.04
N ARG A 190 1.73 17.40 -3.62
CA ARG A 190 0.80 18.33 -4.27
C ARG A 190 1.56 18.99 -5.42
N ASP A 191 0.92 19.01 -6.59
CA ASP A 191 1.42 19.69 -7.80
C ASP A 191 1.72 21.18 -7.57
#